data_AF-A0A1S3DVN6-F1
#
_entry.id   AF-A0A1S3DVN6-F1
#
_cell.length_a   1.000
_cell.length_b   1.000
_cell.length_c   1.000
_cell.angle_alpha   90.00
_cell.angle_beta   90.00
_cell.angle_gamma   90.00
#
_symmetry.space_group_name_H-M   'P 1'
#
loop_
_entity.id
_entity.type
_entity.pdbx_description
1 polymer ?
#
loop_
_entity_poly.entity_id
_entity_poly.type
_entity_poly.pdbx_seq_one_letter_code
_entity_poly.pdbx_strand_id
1 'polypeptide(L)'
;MLAQTWPAGFCKINTCVSPIPTPIKFKIHGLWPNNITGSQPRDCLGPGGAPIPPAINDLDNTILPRLNSNWPGLKQIDQQIRFNNIRFWEHEWKAHGTCSYPLFTFREYFETGLNLYAKHDLMAILAREGIKPGKLVSKVDIVNAIYKHIKIVMLNTSIVLLAK
;
A
#
# COMPACT_ATOMS: atom_id res chain seq x y z
N MET A 1 5.76 3.56 6.46
CA MET A 1 6.02 3.84 5.03
C MET A 1 4.83 3.33 4.21
N LEU A 2 4.24 4.15 3.33
CA LEU A 2 3.22 3.69 2.38
C LEU A 2 3.89 3.36 1.05
N ALA A 3 3.90 2.08 0.67
CA ALA A 3 4.44 1.60 -0.60
C ALA A 3 3.34 1.53 -1.66
N GLN A 4 3.62 2.05 -2.86
CA GLN A 4 2.70 2.02 -4.00
C GLN A 4 3.39 1.43 -5.23
N THR A 5 2.66 0.62 -5.99
CA THR A 5 3.14 -0.07 -7.19
C THR A 5 2.47 0.50 -8.43
N TRP A 6 3.26 0.80 -9.46
CA TRP A 6 2.75 1.10 -10.79
C TRP A 6 2.43 -0.20 -11.55
N PRO A 7 1.14 -0.53 -11.82
CA PRO A 7 0.79 -1.86 -12.32
C PRO A 7 1.42 -2.20 -13.68
N ALA A 8 1.44 -1.26 -14.62
CA ALA A 8 1.99 -1.53 -15.95
C ALA A 8 3.50 -1.81 -15.93
N GLY A 9 4.24 -1.20 -15.01
CA GLY A 9 5.67 -1.50 -14.80
C GLY A 9 5.86 -2.86 -14.14
N PHE A 10 5.10 -3.14 -13.07
CA PHE A 10 5.17 -4.40 -12.34
C PHE A 10 4.82 -5.61 -13.23
N CYS A 11 3.74 -5.52 -14.00
CA CYS A 11 3.24 -6.59 -14.87
C CYS A 11 4.03 -6.76 -16.17
N LYS A 12 4.98 -5.88 -16.48
CA LYS A 12 5.90 -6.07 -17.61
C LYS A 12 6.91 -7.20 -17.36
N ILE A 13 7.21 -7.48 -16.08
CA ILE A 13 8.21 -8.47 -15.66
C ILE A 13 7.64 -9.54 -14.72
N ASN A 14 6.34 -9.48 -14.42
CA ASN A 14 5.64 -10.47 -13.59
C ASN A 14 4.37 -10.94 -14.29
N THR A 15 4.02 -12.21 -14.11
CA THR A 15 2.68 -12.71 -14.46
C THR A 15 1.65 -12.08 -13.53
N CYS A 16 0.75 -11.29 -14.11
CA CYS A 16 -0.28 -10.56 -13.38
C CYS A 16 -1.68 -11.11 -13.67
N VAL A 17 -2.61 -10.78 -12.76
CA VAL A 17 -4.04 -10.98 -13.00
C VAL A 17 -4.47 -10.23 -14.26
N SER A 18 -5.37 -10.83 -15.04
CA SER A 18 -5.91 -10.28 -16.27
C SER A 18 -7.45 -10.25 -16.22
N PRO A 19 -8.09 -9.10 -16.46
CA PRO A 19 -7.48 -7.79 -16.69
C PRO A 19 -6.88 -7.18 -15.40
N ILE A 20 -5.92 -6.25 -15.55
CA ILE A 20 -5.41 -5.46 -14.41
C ILE A 20 -6.57 -4.61 -13.85
N PRO A 21 -6.77 -4.55 -12.51
CA PRO A 21 -7.88 -3.82 -11.91
C PRO A 21 -7.91 -2.33 -12.27
N THR A 22 -9.02 -1.88 -12.84
CA THR A 22 -9.25 -0.47 -13.20
C THR A 22 -9.63 0.39 -11.98
N PRO A 23 -9.41 1.71 -12.02
CA PRO A 23 -8.64 2.43 -13.03
C PRO A 23 -7.14 2.10 -12.95
N ILE A 24 -6.43 2.19 -14.07
CA ILE A 24 -4.97 2.01 -14.12
C ILE A 24 -4.29 3.24 -13.53
N LYS A 25 -4.02 3.14 -12.23
CA LYS A 25 -3.26 4.09 -11.41
C LYS A 25 -2.33 3.31 -10.48
N PHE A 26 -1.45 4.01 -9.76
CA PHE A 26 -0.70 3.40 -8.68
C PHE A 26 -1.63 2.65 -7.73
N LYS A 27 -1.28 1.41 -7.36
CA LYS A 27 -2.01 0.60 -6.38
C LYS A 27 -1.19 0.51 -5.10
N ILE A 28 -1.84 0.45 -3.95
CA ILE A 28 -1.15 0.21 -2.69
C ILE A 28 -0.50 -1.17 -2.77
N HIS A 29 0.78 -1.22 -2.42
CA HIS A 29 1.49 -2.46 -2.19
C HIS A 29 1.41 -2.81 -0.71
N GLY A 30 1.71 -1.85 0.17
CA GLY A 30 1.86 -2.11 1.59
C GLY A 30 1.86 -0.87 2.46
N LEU A 31 1.47 -1.01 3.72
CA LEU A 31 1.72 -0.02 4.78
C LEU A 31 2.71 -0.65 5.78
N TRP A 32 3.96 -0.22 5.75
CA TRP A 32 5.00 -0.90 6.53
C TRP A 32 5.45 0.00 7.68
N PRO A 33 5.17 -0.37 8.95
CA PRO A 33 5.84 0.22 10.09
C PRO A 33 7.36 0.20 9.85
N ASN A 34 8.04 1.29 10.20
CA ASN A 34 9.46 1.42 9.94
C ASN A 34 10.16 2.01 11.15
N ASN A 35 11.35 1.52 11.45
CA ASN A 35 12.24 2.13 12.42
C ASN A 35 13.16 3.13 11.71
N ILE A 36 13.47 4.25 12.35
CA ILE A 36 14.28 5.33 11.76
C ILE A 36 15.74 4.87 11.53
N THR A 37 16.25 4.01 12.41
CA THR A 37 17.67 3.63 12.46
C THR A 37 17.93 2.14 12.24
N GLY A 38 16.92 1.37 11.83
CA GLY A 38 17.01 -0.09 11.75
C GLY A 38 16.26 -0.69 10.57
N SER A 39 16.28 -2.02 10.48
CA SER A 39 15.45 -2.75 9.53
C SER A 39 13.97 -2.51 9.80
N GLN A 40 13.17 -2.59 8.74
CA GLN A 40 11.71 -2.58 8.88
C GLN A 40 11.29 -3.79 9.73
N PRO A 41 10.58 -3.58 10.85
CA PRO A 41 10.07 -4.69 11.64
C PRO A 41 9.11 -5.53 10.78
N ARG A 42 9.20 -6.85 10.93
CA ARG A 42 8.37 -7.82 10.22
C ARG A 42 7.98 -8.97 11.12
N ASP A 43 6.86 -9.61 10.81
CA ASP A 43 6.40 -10.86 11.42
C ASP A 43 6.34 -10.77 12.98
N CYS A 44 5.91 -9.61 13.50
CA CYS A 44 6.10 -9.23 14.91
C CYS A 44 5.27 -10.04 15.93
N LEU A 45 4.31 -10.84 15.47
CA LEU A 45 3.58 -11.78 16.32
C LEU A 45 4.02 -13.24 16.08
N GLY A 46 5.03 -13.48 15.26
CA GLY A 46 5.58 -14.81 15.00
C GLY A 46 4.62 -15.79 14.31
N PRO A 47 5.06 -17.04 14.10
CA PRO A 47 4.21 -18.11 13.61
C PRO A 47 3.06 -18.39 14.58
N GLY A 48 1.81 -18.17 14.15
CA GLY A 48 0.61 -18.48 14.94
C GLY A 48 0.20 -17.42 15.97
N GLY A 49 1.00 -16.36 16.20
CA GLY A 49 0.64 -15.30 17.14
C GLY A 49 -0.02 -14.08 16.50
N ALA A 50 -0.01 -13.96 15.16
CA ALA A 50 -1.03 -13.11 14.53
C ALA A 50 -2.38 -13.72 14.93
N PRO A 51 -3.31 -12.99 15.59
CA PRO A 51 -4.68 -13.46 15.64
C PRO A 51 -5.01 -13.81 14.19
N ILE A 52 -5.43 -15.06 13.95
CA ILE A 52 -5.95 -15.52 12.65
C ILE A 52 -6.69 -14.30 12.12
N PRO A 53 -6.25 -13.70 10.98
CA PRO A 53 -6.70 -12.36 10.59
C PRO A 53 -8.18 -12.39 10.84
N PRO A 54 -8.70 -11.60 11.81
CA PRO A 54 -10.08 -11.80 12.22
C PRO A 54 -10.85 -11.67 10.92
N ALA A 55 -11.54 -12.79 10.62
CA ALA A 55 -11.62 -13.38 9.28
C ALA A 55 -11.86 -12.30 8.23
N ILE A 56 -11.48 -12.48 6.96
CA ILE A 56 -11.86 -11.53 5.89
C ILE A 56 -13.30 -10.94 6.00
N ASN A 57 -14.22 -11.67 6.65
CA ASN A 57 -15.50 -11.24 7.22
C ASN A 57 -15.52 -9.91 8.03
N ASP A 58 -14.46 -9.53 8.75
CA ASP A 58 -14.29 -8.25 9.45
C ASP A 58 -14.14 -7.07 8.49
N LEU A 59 -13.71 -7.37 7.26
CA LEU A 59 -13.77 -6.43 6.15
C LEU A 59 -15.19 -6.47 5.61
N ASP A 60 -16.02 -5.53 6.08
CA ASP A 60 -17.39 -5.40 5.62
C ASP A 60 -17.49 -4.76 4.22
N ASN A 61 -18.72 -4.56 3.78
CA ASN A 61 -19.04 -3.96 2.48
C ASN A 61 -18.59 -2.48 2.34
N THR A 62 -18.11 -1.83 3.39
CA THR A 62 -17.61 -0.44 3.35
C THR A 62 -16.12 -0.36 2.98
N ILE A 63 -15.32 -1.33 3.43
CA ILE A 63 -13.86 -1.35 3.19
C ILE A 63 -13.47 -2.24 2.01
N LEU A 64 -14.15 -3.38 1.81
CA LEU A 64 -13.81 -4.34 0.74
C LEU A 64 -13.77 -3.70 -0.66
N PRO A 65 -14.73 -2.84 -1.07
CA PRO A 65 -14.65 -2.20 -2.39
C PRO A 65 -13.41 -1.32 -2.55
N ARG A 66 -13.02 -0.60 -1.47
CA ARG A 66 -11.84 0.28 -1.47
C ARG A 66 -10.56 -0.54 -1.59
N LEU A 67 -10.47 -1.67 -0.90
CA LEU A 67 -9.34 -2.60 -0.98
C LEU A 67 -9.22 -3.23 -2.37
N ASN A 68 -10.33 -3.78 -2.91
CA ASN A 68 -10.34 -4.37 -4.25
C ASN A 68 -9.89 -3.37 -5.33
N SER A 69 -10.29 -2.11 -5.22
CA SER A 69 -9.95 -1.08 -6.20
C SER A 69 -8.53 -0.54 -6.05
N ASN A 70 -8.09 -0.27 -4.81
CA ASN A 70 -6.88 0.50 -4.54
C ASN A 70 -5.71 -0.32 -3.98
N TRP A 71 -5.96 -1.50 -3.39
CA TRP A 71 -4.94 -2.39 -2.83
C TRP A 71 -5.05 -3.84 -3.37
N PRO A 72 -5.27 -4.08 -4.68
CA PRO A 72 -5.39 -5.44 -5.20
C PRO A 72 -4.06 -6.19 -5.20
N GLY A 73 -4.11 -7.51 -5.08
CA GLY A 73 -3.00 -8.38 -5.43
C GLY A 73 -2.81 -8.39 -6.94
N LEU A 74 -1.70 -7.84 -7.44
CA LEU A 74 -1.43 -7.74 -8.88
C LEU A 74 -0.83 -9.02 -9.47
N LYS A 75 0.06 -9.69 -8.73
CA LYS A 75 0.68 -10.94 -9.15
C LYS A 75 -0.38 -12.04 -9.15
N GLN A 76 -0.43 -12.82 -10.23
CA GLN A 76 -1.33 -13.96 -10.31
C GLN A 76 -0.77 -15.11 -9.47
N ILE A 77 -1.38 -15.32 -8.30
CA ILE A 77 -1.10 -16.44 -7.38
C ILE A 77 -2.30 -17.39 -7.24
N ASP A 78 -3.46 -16.97 -7.74
CA ASP A 78 -4.69 -17.76 -7.81
C ASP A 78 -5.44 -17.44 -9.11
N GLN A 79 -6.29 -18.37 -9.57
CA GLN A 79 -7.14 -18.14 -10.73
C GLN A 79 -8.27 -17.15 -10.43
N GLN A 80 -8.77 -17.13 -9.19
CA GLN A 80 -9.83 -16.20 -8.79
C GLN A 80 -9.23 -14.94 -8.18
N ILE A 81 -9.55 -13.78 -8.76
CA ILE A 81 -9.09 -12.46 -8.29
C ILE A 81 -9.42 -12.25 -6.81
N ARG A 82 -10.59 -12.71 -6.35
CA ARG A 82 -10.99 -12.63 -4.94
C ARG A 82 -9.96 -13.32 -4.04
N PHE A 83 -9.61 -14.57 -4.31
CA PHE A 83 -8.65 -15.32 -3.50
C PHE A 83 -7.23 -14.77 -3.62
N ASN A 84 -6.88 -14.25 -4.80
CA ASN A 84 -5.62 -13.54 -5.03
C ASN A 84 -5.47 -12.33 -4.10
N ASN A 85 -6.52 -11.52 -4.02
CA ASN A 85 -6.57 -10.34 -3.15
C ASN A 85 -6.51 -10.72 -1.67
N ILE A 86 -7.32 -11.70 -1.23
CA ILE A 86 -7.34 -12.14 0.16
C ILE A 86 -5.96 -12.60 0.61
N ARG A 87 -5.32 -13.51 -0.14
CA ARG A 87 -3.96 -13.97 0.17
C ARG A 87 -2.94 -12.84 0.23
N PHE A 88 -3.07 -11.84 -0.64
CA PHE A 88 -2.18 -10.68 -0.62
C PHE A 88 -2.38 -9.83 0.64
N TRP A 89 -3.62 -9.57 1.05
CA TRP A 89 -3.92 -8.82 2.27
C TRP A 89 -3.49 -9.57 3.54
N GLU A 90 -3.72 -10.88 3.59
CA GLU A 90 -3.23 -11.73 4.68
C GLU A 90 -1.70 -11.67 4.81
N HIS A 91 -1.00 -11.69 3.67
CA HIS A 91 0.46 -11.52 3.65
C HIS A 91 0.89 -10.17 4.22
N GLU A 92 0.31 -9.07 3.70
CA GLU A 92 0.66 -7.71 4.15
C GLU A 92 0.35 -7.51 5.63
N TRP A 93 -0.78 -8.04 6.13
CA TRP A 93 -1.08 -8.01 7.55
C TRP A 93 -0.05 -8.79 8.36
N LYS A 94 0.14 -10.08 8.05
CA LYS A 94 1.02 -10.96 8.82
C LYS A 94 2.45 -10.43 8.87
N ALA A 95 2.98 -10.03 7.72
CA ALA A 95 4.34 -9.56 7.58
C ALA A 95 4.55 -8.16 8.18
N HIS A 96 3.57 -7.25 8.06
CA HIS A 96 3.79 -5.83 8.36
C HIS A 96 2.77 -5.25 9.33
N GLY A 97 1.48 -5.50 9.13
CA GLY A 97 0.42 -4.97 10.00
C GLY A 97 0.52 -5.44 11.45
N THR A 98 0.96 -6.68 11.68
CA THR A 98 1.19 -7.24 13.03
C THR A 98 2.20 -6.43 13.84
N CYS A 99 3.12 -5.72 13.20
CA CYS A 99 4.10 -4.84 13.86
C CYS A 99 3.52 -3.51 14.34
N SER A 100 2.24 -3.25 14.03
CA SER A 100 1.49 -2.13 14.59
C SER A 100 0.41 -2.55 15.58
N TYR A 101 0.29 -3.85 15.88
CA TYR A 101 -0.63 -4.37 16.89
C TYR A 101 -0.05 -4.18 18.30
N PRO A 102 -0.86 -3.85 19.34
CA PRO A 102 -2.31 -3.67 19.32
C PRO A 102 -2.81 -2.27 18.98
N LEU A 103 -1.91 -1.33 18.60
CA LEU A 103 -2.30 0.05 18.30
C LEU A 103 -3.26 0.14 17.09
N PHE A 104 -3.06 -0.69 16.08
CA PHE A 104 -4.02 -0.89 15.01
C PHE A 104 -4.50 -2.34 14.98
N THR A 105 -5.82 -2.51 14.99
CA THR A 105 -6.47 -3.77 14.61
C THR A 105 -6.26 -4.07 13.13
N PHE A 106 -6.60 -5.30 12.72
CA PHE A 106 -6.57 -5.72 11.31
C PHE A 106 -7.29 -4.73 10.39
N ARG A 107 -8.51 -4.32 10.77
CA ARG A 107 -9.30 -3.36 10.01
C ARG A 107 -8.66 -1.98 9.98
N GLU A 108 -8.26 -1.44 11.13
CA GLU A 108 -7.69 -0.09 11.23
C GLU A 108 -6.37 0.05 10.45
N TYR A 109 -5.58 -1.02 10.36
CA TYR A 109 -4.38 -1.07 9.51
C TYR A 109 -4.72 -0.80 8.03
N PHE A 110 -5.73 -1.50 7.50
CA PHE A 110 -6.16 -1.32 6.11
C PHE A 110 -6.84 0.03 5.89
N GLU A 111 -7.69 0.48 6.81
CA GLU A 111 -8.34 1.80 6.73
C GLU A 111 -7.30 2.92 6.75
N THR A 112 -6.29 2.83 7.61
CA THR A 112 -5.18 3.78 7.69
C THR A 112 -4.41 3.85 6.37
N GLY A 113 -4.04 2.70 5.80
CA GLY A 113 -3.35 2.65 4.51
C GLY A 113 -4.18 3.24 3.37
N LEU A 114 -5.47 2.91 3.31
CA LEU A 114 -6.40 3.47 2.31
C LEU A 114 -6.59 4.99 2.46
N ASN A 115 -6.67 5.49 3.69
CA ASN A 115 -6.84 6.92 3.97
C ASN A 115 -5.58 7.71 3.60
N LEU A 116 -4.40 7.19 3.95
CA LEU A 116 -3.12 7.77 3.53
C LEU A 116 -2.97 7.80 2.01
N TYR A 117 -3.34 6.70 1.33
CA TYR A 117 -3.32 6.62 -0.13
C TYR A 117 -4.27 7.64 -0.78
N ALA A 118 -5.50 7.78 -0.26
CA ALA A 118 -6.46 8.75 -0.78
C ALA A 118 -5.99 10.20 -0.59
N LYS A 119 -5.30 10.51 0.51
CA LYS A 119 -4.73 11.84 0.79
C LYS A 119 -3.55 12.20 -0.12
N HIS A 120 -2.82 11.19 -0.60
CA HIS A 120 -1.58 11.36 -1.37
C HIS A 120 -1.65 10.65 -2.73
N ASP A 121 -2.62 11.07 -3.57
CA ASP A 121 -2.79 10.53 -4.93
C ASP A 121 -1.58 10.89 -5.81
N LEU A 122 -0.63 9.95 -5.91
CA LEU A 122 0.59 10.10 -6.71
C LEU A 122 0.30 10.34 -8.20
N MET A 123 -0.77 9.74 -8.73
CA MET A 123 -1.13 9.92 -10.14
C MET A 123 -1.58 11.36 -10.40
N ALA A 124 -2.40 11.91 -9.51
CA ALA A 124 -2.84 13.30 -9.58
C ALA A 124 -1.67 14.28 -9.36
N ILE A 125 -0.77 13.99 -8.43
CA ILE A 125 0.43 14.80 -8.14
C ILE A 125 1.32 14.88 -9.39
N LEU A 126 1.67 13.75 -9.99
CA LEU A 126 2.51 13.71 -11.19
C LEU A 126 1.84 14.41 -12.37
N ALA A 127 0.52 14.21 -12.54
CA ALA A 127 -0.23 14.84 -13.63
C ALA A 127 -0.23 16.38 -13.54
N ARG A 128 -0.22 16.97 -12.34
CA ARG A 128 -0.12 18.44 -12.15
C ARG A 128 1.21 19.02 -12.61
N GLU A 129 2.28 18.22 -12.58
CA GLU A 129 3.60 18.59 -13.10
C GLU A 129 3.79 18.14 -14.56
N GLY A 130 2.70 17.75 -15.25
CA GLY A 130 2.75 17.32 -16.65
C GLY A 130 3.32 15.91 -16.87
N ILE A 131 3.64 15.18 -15.81
CA ILE A 131 4.18 13.82 -15.86
C ILE A 131 3.02 12.83 -16.02
N LYS A 132 3.02 12.08 -17.13
CA LYS A 132 1.97 11.13 -17.50
C LYS A 132 2.58 9.82 -18.01
N PRO A 133 1.89 8.68 -17.87
CA PRO A 133 2.33 7.42 -18.46
C PRO A 133 2.58 7.55 -19.97
N GLY A 134 3.55 6.79 -20.48
CA GLY A 134 3.90 6.76 -21.91
C GLY A 134 4.99 7.74 -22.35
N LYS A 135 5.45 8.63 -21.47
CA LYS A 135 6.61 9.49 -21.72
C LYS A 135 7.82 9.05 -20.90
N LEU A 136 9.01 9.19 -21.48
CA LEU A 136 10.26 9.09 -20.72
C LEU A 136 10.41 10.35 -19.87
N VAL A 137 10.66 10.16 -18.59
CA VAL A 137 10.84 11.22 -17.60
C VAL A 137 12.03 10.85 -16.73
N SER A 138 12.87 11.82 -16.38
CA SER A 138 14.01 11.55 -15.52
C SER A 138 13.54 11.18 -14.10
N LYS A 139 14.33 10.36 -13.41
CA LYS A 139 14.07 10.05 -11.99
C LYS A 139 14.00 11.32 -11.14
N VAL A 140 14.87 12.29 -11.43
CA VAL A 140 14.96 13.55 -10.67
C VAL A 140 13.66 14.35 -10.80
N ASP A 141 13.09 14.45 -12.00
CA ASP A 141 11.85 15.20 -12.21
C ASP A 141 10.66 14.55 -11.51
N ILE A 142 10.55 13.21 -11.55
CA ILE A 142 9.52 12.46 -10.82
C ILE A 142 9.63 12.73 -9.31
N VAL A 143 10.84 12.66 -8.78
CA VAL A 143 11.11 12.87 -7.35
C VAL A 143 10.76 14.31 -6.95
N ASN A 144 11.22 15.31 -7.70
CA ASN A 144 10.94 16.72 -7.44
C ASN A 144 9.44 17.03 -7.50
N ALA A 145 8.73 16.48 -8.49
CA ALA A 145 7.29 16.61 -8.61
C ALA A 145 6.57 16.09 -7.35
N ILE A 146 6.98 14.92 -6.84
CA ILE A 146 6.40 14.35 -5.63
C ILE A 146 6.69 15.26 -4.41
N TYR A 147 7.95 15.66 -4.21
CA TYR A 147 8.36 16.53 -3.09
C TYR A 147 7.65 17.88 -3.06
N LYS A 148 7.32 18.44 -4.24
CA LYS A 148 6.63 19.73 -4.35
C LYS A 148 5.20 19.71 -3.81
N HIS A 149 4.50 18.58 -3.95
CA HIS A 149 3.07 18.47 -3.60
C HIS A 149 2.79 17.69 -2.32
N ILE A 150 3.64 16.71 -2.01
CA ILE A 150 3.61 16.10 -0.69
C ILE A 150 4.35 17.07 0.21
N LYS A 151 3.61 17.79 1.06
CA LYS A 151 4.18 18.48 2.22
C LYS A 151 4.80 17.41 3.12
N ILE A 152 5.99 16.95 2.76
CA ILE A 152 6.93 16.42 3.71
C ILE A 152 7.22 17.66 4.51
N VAL A 153 6.62 17.75 5.70
CA VAL A 153 7.26 18.54 6.73
C VAL A 153 8.65 17.95 6.76
N MET A 154 9.63 18.67 6.21
CA MET A 154 11.02 18.44 6.55
C MET A 154 11.09 18.85 8.02
N LEU A 155 10.58 17.98 8.88
CA LEU A 155 11.04 17.91 10.24
C LEU A 155 12.48 17.45 10.04
N ASN A 156 13.39 18.43 10.00
CA ASN A 156 14.71 18.21 10.56
C ASN A 156 14.44 17.46 11.88
N THR A 157 14.80 16.18 11.90
CA THR A 157 14.49 15.17 12.92
C THR A 157 13.00 14.76 13.07
N SER A 158 12.73 13.50 12.72
CA SER A 158 11.66 12.64 13.27
C SER A 158 10.22 12.87 12.77
N ILE A 159 9.74 12.00 11.88
CA ILE A 159 8.29 11.78 11.67
C ILE A 159 7.80 10.91 12.82
N VAL A 160 7.23 11.59 13.81
CA VAL A 160 6.54 11.00 14.94
C VAL A 160 5.07 10.82 14.54
N LEU A 161 4.64 9.58 14.31
CA LEU A 161 3.24 9.21 14.50
C LEU A 161 3.07 8.92 16.00
N LEU A 162 2.87 9.97 16.79
CA LEU A 162 2.30 9.79 18.12
C LEU A 162 0.80 9.54 17.92
N ALA A 163 0.37 8.30 18.16
CA ALA A 163 -0.97 8.10 18.65
C ALA A 163 -1.06 8.81 20.01
N LYS A 164 -2.11 9.61 20.20
CA LYS A 164 -2.53 10.02 21.54
C LYS A 164 -3.20 8.84 22.22
#